data_AF-A0A3M1SDB6-F1
#
_entry.id   AF-A0A3M1SDB6-F1
#
_cell.length_a   1.000
_cell.length_b   1.000
_cell.length_c   1.000
_cell.angle_alpha   90.00
_cell.angle_beta   90.00
_cell.angle_gamma   90.00
#
_symmetry.space_group_name_H-M   'P 1'
#
loop_
_entity.id
_entity.type
_entity.pdbx_description
1 polymer ?
#
loop_
_entity_poly.entity_id
_entity_poly.type
_entity_poly.pdbx_seq_one_letter_code
_entity_poly.pdbx_strand_id
1 'polypeptide(L)' 'MSESPLFRSIKPIETRFKTDAEIVLFPGDANEFLTQVPDNSVALVVTSPPYNLG' A
#
# COMPACT_ATOMS: atom_id res chain seq x y z
N MET A 1 -5.48 -19.14 26.02
CA MET A 1 -4.86 -19.78 24.85
C MET A 1 -4.29 -18.66 24.01
N SER A 2 -2.96 -18.50 24.00
CA SER A 2 -2.28 -17.44 23.26
C SER A 2 -2.27 -17.79 21.78
N GLU A 3 -2.91 -16.96 20.96
CA GLU A 3 -2.81 -17.04 19.50
C GLU A 3 -1.33 -16.99 19.10
N SER A 4 -0.88 -18.00 18.34
CA SER A 4 0.47 -18.03 17.82
C SER A 4 0.65 -16.87 16.84
N PRO A 5 1.69 -16.01 16.97
CA PRO A 5 1.91 -14.88 16.07
C PRO A 5 2.15 -15.30 14.60
N LEU A 6 2.37 -16.60 14.38
CA LEU A 6 2.60 -17.24 13.09
C LEU A 6 1.31 -17.39 12.24
N PHE A 7 0.14 -17.45 12.86
CA PHE A 7 -1.14 -17.60 12.15
C PHE A 7 -2.03 -16.39 12.40
N ARG A 8 -1.49 -15.20 12.09
CA ARG A 8 -2.31 -13.98 12.08
C ARG A 8 -3.36 -14.12 10.99
N SER A 9 -4.61 -13.77 11.30
CA SER A 9 -5.68 -13.76 10.30
C SER A 9 -5.25 -12.93 9.09
N ILE A 10 -5.56 -13.41 7.87
CA ILE A 10 -5.24 -12.68 6.63
C ILE A 10 -5.82 -11.27 6.76
N LYS A 11 -4.94 -10.27 6.65
CA LYS A 11 -5.36 -8.87 6.68
C LYS A 11 -6.06 -8.54 5.36
N PRO A 12 -7.16 -7.77 5.41
CA PRO A 12 -7.83 -7.34 4.19
C PRO A 12 -6.85 -6.52 3.34
N ILE A 13 -6.88 -6.76 2.03
CA ILE A 13 -6.14 -5.97 1.04
C ILE A 13 -7.12 -4.99 0.43
N GLU A 14 -6.90 -3.71 0.68
CA GLU A 14 -7.72 -2.64 0.13
C GLU A 14 -7.25 -2.26 -1.27
N THR A 15 -8.17 -1.80 -2.12
CA THR A 15 -7.83 -1.36 -3.48
C THR A 15 -7.77 0.16 -3.62
N ARG A 16 -8.00 0.90 -2.54
CA ARG A 16 -7.90 2.37 -2.44
C ARG A 16 -7.22 2.74 -1.13
N PHE A 17 -6.59 3.92 -1.09
CA PHE A 17 -5.92 4.37 0.12
C PHE A 17 -6.92 4.59 1.26
N LYS A 18 -6.63 4.03 2.42
CA LYS A 18 -7.29 4.33 3.69
C LYS A 18 -6.22 4.44 4.77
N THR A 19 -6.31 5.45 5.63
CA THR A 19 -5.30 5.72 6.67
C THR A 19 -5.18 4.57 7.68
N ASP A 20 -6.22 3.77 7.87
CA ASP A 20 -6.27 2.62 8.76
C ASP A 20 -6.03 1.27 8.06
N ALA A 21 -5.83 1.27 6.74
CA ALA A 21 -5.49 0.05 6.01
C ALA A 21 -4.05 -0.37 6.30
N GLU A 22 -3.86 -1.65 6.63
CA GLU A 22 -2.52 -2.23 6.80
C GLU A 22 -1.87 -2.54 5.45
N ILE A 23 -2.66 -2.90 4.44
CA ILE A 23 -2.20 -3.23 3.09
C ILE A 23 -3.15 -2.64 2.06
N VAL A 24 -2.59 -1.88 1.11
CA VAL A 24 -3.31 -1.38 -0.07
C VAL A 24 -2.60 -1.87 -1.32
N LEU A 25 -3.32 -2.54 -2.22
CA LEU A 25 -2.87 -2.90 -3.56
C LEU A 25 -3.76 -2.18 -4.57
N PHE A 26 -3.28 -1.06 -5.10
CA PHE A 26 -4.01 -0.28 -6.09
C PHE A 26 -3.69 -0.76 -7.52
N PRO A 27 -4.65 -1.33 -8.25
CA PRO A 27 -4.46 -1.64 -9.67
C PRO A 27 -4.71 -0.37 -10.51
N GLY A 28 -3.71 0.09 -11.25
CA GLY A 28 -3.86 1.21 -12.17
C GLY A 28 -2.63 2.09 -12.27
N ASP A 29 -2.86 3.36 -12.63
CA ASP A 29 -1.82 4.38 -12.72
C ASP A 29 -1.35 4.81 -11.32
N ALA A 30 -0.04 4.85 -11.11
CA ALA A 30 0.54 5.26 -9.84
C ALA A 30 0.23 6.72 -9.49
N ASN A 31 0.09 7.62 -10.47
CA ASN A 31 -0.26 9.02 -10.23
C ASN A 31 -1.68 9.15 -9.67
N GLU A 32 -2.64 8.37 -10.18
CA GLU A 32 -4.01 8.35 -9.64
C GLU A 32 -4.02 7.87 -8.19
N PHE A 33 -3.18 6.89 -7.84
CA PHE A 33 -3.02 6.46 -6.46
C PHE A 33 -2.43 7.54 -5.56
N LEU A 34 -1.37 8.20 -6.00
CA LEU A 34 -0.69 9.25 -5.23
C LEU A 34 -1.64 10.40 -4.85
N THR A 35 -2.66 10.71 -5.66
CA THR A 35 -3.68 11.72 -5.30
C THR A 35 -4.51 11.37 -4.07
N GLN A 36 -4.54 10.09 -3.65
CA GLN A 36 -5.30 9.63 -2.48
C GLN A 36 -4.47 9.68 -1.19
N VAL A 37 -3.15 9.81 -1.30
CA VAL A 37 -2.23 9.74 -0.16
C VAL A 37 -2.01 11.13 0.43
N PRO A 38 -2.27 11.36 1.73
CA PRO A 38 -2.05 12.66 2.36
C PRO A 38 -0.57 13.06 2.38
N ASP A 39 -0.32 14.37 2.33
CA ASP A 39 1.03 14.93 2.49
C ASP A 39 1.68 14.49 3.81
N ASN A 40 3.00 14.30 3.78
CA ASN A 40 3.81 13.93 4.96
C ASN A 40 3.36 12.65 5.70
N SER A 41 2.57 11.78 5.05
CA SER A 41 2.09 10.52 5.66
C SER A 41 2.99 9.31 5.38
N VAL A 42 3.92 9.43 4.43
CA VAL A 42 4.80 8.34 3.97
C VAL A 42 6.19 8.48 4.56
N ALA A 43 6.67 7.45 5.24
CA ALA A 43 8.01 7.42 5.83
C ALA A 43 9.10 6.89 4.89
N LEU A 44 8.74 6.01 3.95
CA LEU A 44 9.68 5.38 3.02
C LEU A 44 9.00 5.16 1.66
N VAL A 45 9.70 5.51 0.59
CA VAL A 45 9.31 5.19 -0.78
C VAL A 45 10.39 4.29 -1.38
N VAL A 46 10.00 3.11 -1.85
CA VAL A 46 10.85 2.19 -2.61
C VAL A 46 10.29 2.07 -4.01
N THR A 47 11.12 2.30 -5.02
CA THR A 47 10.68 2.28 -6.43
C THR A 47 11.76 1.76 -7.36
N SER A 48 11.32 1.11 -8.44
CA SER A 48 12.10 0.73 -9.60
C SER A 48 11.26 1.06 -10.85
N PRO A 49 11.15 2.35 -11.21
CA PRO A 49 10.21 2.80 -12.22
C PRO A 49 10.51 2.19 -13.61
N PRO A 50 9.53 2.14 -14.53
CA PRO A 50 9.77 1.70 -15.90
C PRO A 50 10.75 2.66 -16.59
N TYR A 51 11.90 2.15 -17.02
CA TYR A 51 12.95 2.93 -17.70
C TYR A 51 12.79 2.99 -19.22
N ASN A 52 11.71 2.43 -19.74
CA ASN A 52 11.45 2.22 -21.17
C ASN A 52 10.45 3.22 -21.77
N LEU A 53 10.25 4.37 -21.12
CA LEU A 53 9.34 5.43 -21.58
C LEU A 53 10.07 6.55 -22.36
N GLY A 54 11.28 6.27 -22.84
CA GLY A 54 12.07 7.15 -23.71
C GLY A 54 11.69 7.02 -25.18
#